data_AF-A0A1B8SZQ9-F1
#
_entry.id   AF-A0A1B8SZQ9-F1
#
_cell.length_a   1.000
_cell.length_b   1.000
_cell.length_c   1.000
_cell.angle_alpha   90.00
_cell.angle_beta   90.00
_cell.angle_gamma   90.00
#
_symmetry.space_group_name_H-M   'P 1'
#
loop_
_entity.id
_entity.type
_entity.pdbx_description
1 polymer ?
#
loop_
_entity_poly.entity_id
_entity_poly.type
_entity_poly.pdbx_seq_one_letter_code
_entity_poly.pdbx_strand_id
1 'polypeptide(L)'
;MTEPASTAVGGIALYKLGAFGFFAILAAILVMAMTLPKTVREFVVSMTCTVVSSVCGGAFVVRWFDLGSWVQDDVGMVAICGIIFVCGLPAWVIVRAWFAWSEARKGVGLPELAREFRDGTGI
;
A
#
# COMPACT_ATOMS: atom_id res chain seq x y z
N MET A 1 -26.26 -8.10 34.98
CA MET A 1 -26.74 -8.21 33.58
C MET A 1 -25.64 -7.65 32.68
N THR A 2 -24.70 -8.50 32.26
CA THR A 2 -23.62 -8.16 31.31
C THR A 2 -23.93 -8.92 30.03
N GLU A 3 -24.32 -8.21 28.97
CA GLU A 3 -24.78 -8.86 27.75
C GLU A 3 -23.63 -9.58 27.02
N PRO A 4 -23.80 -10.86 26.64
CA PRO A 4 -22.80 -11.66 25.92
C PRO A 4 -22.51 -11.11 24.51
N ALA A 5 -23.33 -10.18 24.01
CA ALA A 5 -23.15 -9.53 22.71
C ALA A 5 -21.89 -8.64 22.67
N SER A 6 -21.53 -7.96 23.76
CA SER A 6 -20.38 -7.04 23.79
C SER A 6 -19.04 -7.80 23.72
N THR A 7 -18.95 -8.95 24.39
CA THR A 7 -17.77 -9.82 24.36
C THR A 7 -17.61 -10.54 23.01
N ALA A 8 -18.73 -10.94 22.37
CA ALA A 8 -18.69 -11.54 21.03
C ALA A 8 -18.30 -10.53 19.94
N VAL A 9 -18.84 -9.31 19.96
CA VAL A 9 -18.49 -8.24 19.02
C VAL A 9 -17.04 -7.79 19.20
N GLY A 10 -16.57 -7.67 20.45
CA GLY A 10 -15.17 -7.36 20.75
C GLY A 10 -14.19 -8.44 20.30
N GLY A 11 -14.56 -9.72 20.46
CA GLY A 11 -13.75 -10.85 19.99
C GLY A 11 -13.66 -10.94 18.46
N ILE A 12 -14.76 -10.69 17.76
CA ILE A 12 -14.78 -10.66 16.29
C ILE A 12 -13.99 -9.45 15.77
N ALA A 13 -14.11 -8.28 16.39
CA ALA A 13 -13.33 -7.09 16.00
C ALA A 13 -11.82 -7.32 16.19
N LEU A 14 -11.40 -7.94 17.30
CA LEU A 14 -10.00 -8.30 17.54
C LEU A 14 -9.48 -9.38 16.59
N TYR A 15 -10.28 -10.39 16.27
CA TYR A 15 -9.94 -11.41 15.27
C TYR A 15 -9.75 -10.78 13.88
N LYS A 16 -10.67 -9.90 13.47
CA LYS A 16 -10.57 -9.17 12.20
C LYS A 16 -9.32 -8.28 12.18
N LEU A 17 -9.03 -7.55 13.25
CA LEU A 17 -7.80 -6.77 13.40
C LEU A 17 -6.54 -7.64 13.34
N GLY A 18 -6.56 -8.83 13.96
CA GLY A 18 -5.46 -9.79 13.92
C GLY A 18 -5.22 -10.35 12.51
N ALA A 19 -6.29 -10.66 11.77
CA ALA A 19 -6.21 -11.07 10.37
C ALA A 19 -5.63 -9.96 9.49
N PHE A 20 -6.09 -8.71 9.65
CA PHE A 20 -5.49 -7.54 8.98
C PHE A 20 -4.00 -7.38 9.31
N GLY A 21 -3.60 -7.62 10.56
CA GLY A 21 -2.20 -7.58 11.00
C GLY A 21 -1.32 -8.63 10.30
N PHE A 22 -1.80 -9.87 10.13
CA PHE A 22 -1.07 -10.91 9.42
C PHE A 22 -0.86 -10.57 7.93
N PHE A 23 -1.89 -10.06 7.26
CA PHE A 23 -1.76 -9.60 5.88
C PHE A 23 -0.83 -8.39 5.75
N ALA A 24 -0.83 -7.47 6.72
CA ALA A 24 0.11 -6.34 6.75
C ALA A 24 1.57 -6.78 6.93
N ILE A 25 1.84 -7.85 7.70
CA ILE A 25 3.18 -8.41 7.86
C ILE A 25 3.64 -9.11 6.58
N LEU A 26 2.78 -9.94 5.97
CA LEU A 26 3.06 -10.56 4.67
C LEU A 26 3.29 -9.50 3.58
N ALA A 27 2.51 -8.43 3.61
CA ALA A 27 2.67 -7.29 2.72
C ALA A 27 4.05 -6.66 2.85
N ALA A 28 4.47 -6.38 4.09
CA ALA A 28 5.81 -5.87 4.35
C ALA A 28 6.90 -6.83 3.85
N ILE A 29 6.78 -8.14 4.12
CA ILE A 29 7.77 -9.14 3.69
C ILE A 29 7.89 -9.22 2.15
N LEU A 30 6.76 -9.34 1.44
CA LEU A 30 6.76 -9.44 -0.03
C LEU A 30 7.35 -8.20 -0.68
N VAL A 31 6.98 -7.04 -0.17
CA VAL A 31 7.46 -5.75 -0.66
C VAL A 31 8.97 -5.58 -0.41
N MET A 32 9.46 -6.01 0.75
CA MET A 32 10.90 -6.02 1.04
C MET A 32 11.67 -7.02 0.18
N ALA A 33 11.07 -8.17 -0.13
CA ALA A 33 11.69 -9.18 -0.98
C ALA A 33 11.85 -8.72 -2.43
N MET A 34 10.93 -7.90 -2.96
CA MET A 34 11.01 -7.46 -4.37
C MET A 34 12.09 -6.42 -4.61
N THR A 35 12.34 -5.50 -3.68
CA THR A 35 13.31 -4.43 -3.91
C THR A 35 13.87 -3.88 -2.59
N LEU A 36 15.07 -4.28 -2.18
CA LEU A 36 15.70 -3.76 -0.97
C LEU A 36 15.96 -2.24 -1.13
N PRO A 37 15.42 -1.35 -0.27
CA PRO A 37 15.67 0.09 -0.35
C PRO A 37 17.10 0.41 0.05
N LYS A 38 17.70 1.44 -0.57
CA LYS A 38 19.11 1.79 -0.32
C LYS A 38 19.29 2.57 0.97
N THR A 39 18.23 3.25 1.42
CA THR A 39 18.24 4.06 2.65
C THR A 39 17.00 3.82 3.52
N VAL A 40 17.14 4.03 4.84
CA VAL A 40 16.02 3.94 5.79
C VAL A 40 14.94 4.99 5.48
N ARG A 41 15.32 6.15 4.95
CA ARG A 41 14.36 7.19 4.55
C ARG A 41 13.49 6.72 3.38
N GLU A 42 14.11 6.15 2.33
CA GLU A 42 13.37 5.56 1.21
C GLU A 42 12.43 4.45 1.68
N PHE A 43 12.91 3.60 2.60
CA PHE A 43 12.11 2.54 3.20
C PHE A 43 10.86 3.09 3.89
N VAL A 44 10.99 4.05 4.81
CA VAL A 44 9.86 4.56 5.59
C VAL A 44 8.85 5.27 4.70
N VAL A 45 9.31 6.06 3.73
CA VAL A 45 8.44 6.78 2.81
C VAL A 45 7.68 5.81 1.90
N SER A 46 8.38 4.87 1.27
CA SER A 46 7.75 3.86 0.40
C SER A 46 6.75 2.98 1.17
N MET A 47 7.08 2.60 2.40
CA MET A 47 6.21 1.78 3.25
C MET A 47 4.95 2.56 3.67
N THR A 48 5.10 3.82 4.08
CA THR A 48 3.95 4.68 4.46
C THR A 48 3.03 4.91 3.26
N CYS A 49 3.57 5.26 2.09
CA CYS A 49 2.77 5.45 0.87
C CYS A 49 2.05 4.17 0.45
N THR A 50 2.69 3.01 0.61
CA THR A 50 2.10 1.70 0.27
C THR A 50 0.96 1.35 1.20
N VAL A 51 1.11 1.59 2.51
CA VAL A 51 0.04 1.40 3.49
C VAL A 51 -1.14 2.33 3.19
N VAL A 52 -0.89 3.61 2.93
CA VAL A 52 -1.95 4.57 2.61
C VAL A 52 -2.66 4.20 1.31
N SER A 53 -1.93 3.84 0.26
CA SER A 53 -2.50 3.39 -1.02
C SER A 53 -3.31 2.10 -0.88
N SER A 54 -2.82 1.17 -0.07
CA SER A 54 -3.49 -0.10 0.24
C SER A 54 -4.84 0.17 0.90
N VAL A 55 -4.86 0.97 1.98
CA VAL A 55 -6.10 1.29 2.72
C VAL A 55 -7.07 2.11 1.88
N CYS A 56 -6.62 3.24 1.31
CA CYS A 56 -7.50 4.14 0.56
C CYS A 56 -7.92 3.55 -0.79
N GLY A 57 -6.98 2.97 -1.54
CA GLY A 57 -7.26 2.33 -2.82
C GLY A 57 -8.10 1.07 -2.66
N GLY A 58 -7.80 0.25 -1.65
CA GLY A 58 -8.59 -0.91 -1.31
C GLY A 58 -10.02 -0.57 -0.91
N ALA A 59 -10.21 0.45 -0.05
CA ALA A 59 -11.55 0.93 0.31
C ALA A 59 -12.34 1.44 -0.91
N PHE A 60 -11.67 2.15 -1.82
CA PHE A 60 -12.28 2.60 -3.07
C PHE A 60 -12.74 1.42 -3.94
N VAL A 61 -11.88 0.41 -4.15
CA VAL A 61 -12.20 -0.78 -4.96
C VAL A 61 -13.34 -1.58 -4.33
N VAL A 62 -13.30 -1.81 -3.01
CA VAL A 62 -14.38 -2.51 -2.29
C VAL A 62 -15.70 -1.78 -2.46
N ARG A 63 -15.71 -0.43 -2.39
CA ARG A 63 -16.94 0.33 -2.55
C ARG A 63 -17.42 0.43 -3.99
N TRP A 64 -16.51 0.47 -4.95
CA TRP A 64 -16.81 0.54 -6.38
C TRP A 64 -17.47 -0.74 -6.90
N PHE A 65 -16.98 -1.90 -6.47
CA PHE A 65 -17.52 -3.21 -6.87
C PHE A 65 -18.60 -3.76 -5.94
N ASP A 66 -19.03 -2.98 -4.94
CA ASP A 66 -20.04 -3.36 -3.94
C ASP A 66 -19.71 -4.67 -3.19
N LEU A 67 -18.42 -4.90 -2.94
CA LEU A 67 -17.89 -6.10 -2.28
C LEU A 67 -18.11 -6.10 -0.75
N GLY A 68 -18.89 -5.14 -0.23
CA GLY A 68 -19.12 -4.99 1.22
C GLY A 68 -19.79 -6.20 1.87
N SER A 69 -20.60 -6.95 1.12
CA SER A 69 -21.28 -8.15 1.61
C SER A 69 -20.32 -9.30 1.91
N TRP A 70 -19.15 -9.34 1.27
CA TRP A 70 -18.15 -10.40 1.43
C TRP A 70 -17.47 -10.37 2.80
N VAL A 71 -17.66 -9.30 3.58
CA VAL A 71 -17.11 -9.17 4.93
C VAL A 71 -17.74 -10.12 5.96
N GLN A 72 -18.90 -10.71 5.63
CA GLN A 72 -19.63 -11.65 6.49
C GLN A 72 -19.17 -13.10 6.32
N ASP A 73 -18.43 -13.39 5.24
CA ASP A 73 -17.86 -14.70 4.95
C ASP A 73 -16.36 -14.67 5.27
N ASP A 74 -15.83 -15.71 5.90
CA ASP A 74 -14.40 -15.80 6.22
C ASP A 74 -13.54 -15.79 4.94
N VAL A 75 -13.99 -16.46 3.88
CA VAL A 75 -13.29 -16.48 2.58
C VAL A 75 -13.39 -15.12 1.90
N GLY A 76 -14.57 -14.49 1.97
CA GLY A 76 -14.81 -13.16 1.42
C GLY A 76 -13.97 -12.07 2.10
N MET A 77 -13.78 -12.21 3.42
CA MET A 77 -12.94 -11.31 4.20
C MET A 77 -11.45 -11.43 3.81
N VAL A 78 -10.97 -12.66 3.63
CA VAL A 78 -9.60 -12.91 3.12
C VAL A 78 -9.43 -12.31 1.72
N ALA A 79 -10.43 -12.43 0.85
CA ALA A 79 -10.40 -11.84 -0.48
C ALA A 79 -10.34 -10.30 -0.43
N ILE A 80 -11.15 -9.65 0.43
CA ILE A 80 -11.09 -8.20 0.64
C ILE A 80 -9.71 -7.76 1.14
N CYS A 81 -9.13 -8.48 2.12
CA CYS A 81 -7.78 -8.20 2.59
C CYS A 81 -6.74 -8.30 1.47
N GLY A 82 -6.86 -9.30 0.60
CA GLY A 82 -6.01 -9.48 -0.58
C GLY A 82 -6.13 -8.33 -1.58
N ILE A 83 -7.36 -7.88 -1.87
CA ILE A 83 -7.62 -6.74 -2.77
C ILE A 83 -6.98 -5.46 -2.23
N ILE A 84 -7.23 -5.16 -0.95
CA ILE A 84 -6.64 -4.01 -0.25
C ILE A 84 -5.12 -4.05 -0.40
N PHE A 85 -4.50 -5.20 -0.11
CA PHE A 85 -3.05 -5.37 -0.25
C PHE A 85 -2.54 -5.14 -1.68
N VAL A 86 -3.17 -5.73 -2.69
CA VAL A 86 -2.75 -5.58 -4.10
C VAL A 86 -2.83 -4.13 -4.56
N CYS A 87 -3.79 -3.34 -4.08
CA CYS A 87 -3.87 -1.90 -4.36
C CYS A 87 -2.68 -1.10 -3.82
N GLY A 88 -1.93 -1.61 -2.84
CA GLY A 88 -0.73 -0.97 -2.30
C GLY A 88 0.52 -1.16 -3.17
N LEU A 89 0.66 -2.33 -3.82
CA LEU A 89 1.83 -2.69 -4.63
C LEU A 89 2.21 -1.67 -5.72
N PRO A 90 1.27 -1.11 -6.51
CA PRO A 90 1.63 -0.12 -7.52
C PRO A 90 2.21 1.16 -6.91
N ALA A 91 1.73 1.59 -5.73
CA ALA A 91 2.29 2.76 -5.06
C ALA A 91 3.74 2.54 -4.61
N TRP A 92 4.09 1.33 -4.15
CA TRP A 92 5.46 1.00 -3.80
C TRP A 92 6.40 1.18 -5.00
N VAL A 93 6.03 0.60 -6.14
CA VAL A 93 6.83 0.66 -7.38
C VAL A 93 7.00 2.11 -7.84
N ILE A 94 5.94 2.91 -7.80
CA ILE A 94 5.98 4.32 -8.22
C ILE A 94 6.91 5.14 -7.32
N VAL A 95 6.78 5.05 -6.00
CA VAL A 95 7.63 5.79 -5.06
C VAL A 95 9.09 5.38 -5.21
N ARG A 96 9.34 4.09 -5.43
CA ARG A 96 10.69 3.59 -5.70
C ARG A 96 11.27 4.05 -7.02
N ALA A 97 10.48 4.05 -8.08
CA ALA A 97 10.89 4.58 -9.38
C ALA A 97 11.24 6.06 -9.24
N TRP A 98 10.45 6.82 -8.47
CA TRP A 98 10.72 8.22 -8.18
C TRP A 98 12.06 8.43 -7.46
N PHE A 99 12.35 7.66 -6.40
CA PHE A 99 13.64 7.77 -5.72
C PHE A 99 14.82 7.36 -6.60
N ALA A 100 14.69 6.30 -7.41
CA ALA A 100 15.73 5.89 -8.34
C ALA A 100 16.02 6.98 -9.40
N TRP A 101 14.96 7.59 -9.95
CA TRP A 101 15.06 8.71 -10.88
C TRP A 101 15.67 9.95 -10.23
N SER A 102 15.26 10.27 -9.00
CA SER A 102 15.79 11.42 -8.26
C SER A 102 17.28 11.25 -7.98
N GLU A 103 17.71 10.06 -7.53
CA GLU A 103 19.12 9.76 -7.26
C GLU A 103 19.98 9.91 -8.52
N ALA A 104 19.51 9.38 -9.66
CA ALA A 104 20.20 9.49 -10.93
C ALA A 104 20.39 10.94 -11.40
N ARG A 105 19.58 11.88 -10.89
CA ARG A 105 19.54 13.29 -11.31
C ARG A 105 20.02 14.27 -10.24
N LYS A 106 20.48 13.81 -9.07
CA LYS A 106 20.96 14.67 -7.97
C LYS A 106 22.14 15.59 -8.34
N GLY A 107 22.92 15.24 -9.36
CA GLY A 107 24.06 16.03 -9.84
C GLY A 107 23.76 16.94 -11.03
N VAL A 108 22.54 16.86 -11.59
CA VAL A 108 22.14 17.61 -12.79
C VAL A 108 21.49 18.91 -12.33
N GLY A 109 22.07 20.05 -12.71
CA GLY A 109 21.50 21.34 -12.36
C GLY A 109 20.09 21.52 -12.94
N LEU A 110 19.21 22.24 -12.26
CA LEU A 110 17.87 22.63 -12.76
C LEU A 110 17.86 23.12 -14.24
N PRO A 111 18.86 23.90 -14.71
CA PRO A 111 18.92 24.33 -16.11
C PRO A 111 19.17 23.17 -17.10
N GLU A 112 19.91 22.16 -16.68
CA GLU A 112 20.29 21.01 -17.49
C GLU A 112 19.15 19.98 -17.53
N LEU A 113 18.40 19.85 -16.43
CA LEU A 113 17.13 19.12 -16.40
C LEU A 113 16.10 19.74 -17.39
N ALA A 114 16.00 21.07 -17.42
CA ALA A 114 15.08 21.78 -18.32
C ALA A 114 15.48 21.62 -19.80
N ARG A 115 16.79 21.55 -20.11
CA ARG A 115 17.27 21.23 -21.47
C ARG A 115 16.96 19.80 -21.86
N GLU A 116 17.15 18.84 -20.96
CA GLU A 116 16.86 17.42 -21.21
C GLU A 116 15.36 17.17 -21.44
N PHE A 117 14.48 17.88 -20.72
CA PHE A 117 13.03 17.85 -20.98
C PHE A 117 12.67 18.49 -22.32
N ARG A 118 13.29 19.61 -22.68
CA ARG A 118 13.04 20.26 -23.98
C ARG A 118 13.49 19.37 -25.15
N ASP A 119 14.70 18.82 -25.07
CA ASP A 119 15.28 18.01 -26.13
C ASP A 119 14.64 16.62 -26.22
N GLY A 120 14.20 16.04 -25.10
CA GLY A 120 13.52 14.74 -25.05
C GLY A 120 12.04 14.78 -25.45
N THR A 121 11.38 15.94 -25.39
CA THR A 121 9.95 16.09 -25.75
C THR A 121 9.74 16.72 -27.13
N GLY A 122 10.80 17.16 -27.82
CA GLY A 122 10.72 17.69 -29.19
C GLY A 122 9.80 18.90 -29.34
N ILE A 123 9.72 19.76 -28.33
CA ILE A 123 9.00 21.04 -28.35
C ILE A 123 9.98 22.19 -28.12
#